data_AF-A0A1F6W2Q1-F1
#
_entry.id   AF-A0A1F6W2Q1-F1
#
_cell.length_a   1.000
_cell.length_b   1.000
_cell.length_c   1.000
_cell.angle_alpha   90.00
_cell.angle_beta   90.00
_cell.angle_gamma   90.00
#
_symmetry.space_group_name_H-M   'P 1'
#
loop_
_entity.id
_entity.type
_entity.pdbx_description
1 polymer ?
#
loop_
_entity_poly.entity_id
_entity_poly.type
_entity_poly.pdbx_seq_one_letter_code
_entity_poly.pdbx_strand_id
1 'polypeptide(L)'
;MDFEDPKLGNKEIRLTTVIDPEGYVYEKDGNREIRIPGAVISLFKLNQGTKQYELWPAEEYQQENPQITDVRGTYSFLVPEGYYYLKTEAPGYLVYDGKPFEVKEGSGIHINIELKTKYGWLKILDWKTILLIAVIILLLYNFFRDKMRERMKIKNT
;
A
#
# COMPACT_ATOMS: atom_id res chain seq x y z
N MET A 1 -34.43 55.16 -18.32
CA MET A 1 -33.02 55.05 -18.76
C MET A 1 -32.60 53.66 -18.35
N ASP A 2 -32.86 52.72 -19.23
CA ASP A 2 -32.61 51.30 -19.02
C ASP A 2 -31.23 51.00 -19.58
N PHE A 3 -30.30 50.65 -18.69
CA PHE A 3 -28.99 50.18 -19.09
C PHE A 3 -29.07 48.67 -19.29
N GLU A 4 -29.40 48.25 -20.51
CA GLU A 4 -29.10 46.91 -21.00
C GLU A 4 -27.65 46.89 -21.53
N ASP A 5 -26.79 46.09 -20.89
CA ASP A 5 -25.45 45.78 -21.40
C ASP A 5 -25.52 44.45 -22.19
N PRO A 6 -25.38 44.47 -23.54
CA PRO A 6 -25.65 43.33 -24.39
C PRO A 6 -24.48 42.33 -24.51
N LYS A 7 -23.58 42.25 -23.52
CA LYS A 7 -22.36 41.42 -23.61
C LYS A 7 -22.07 40.46 -22.45
N LEU A 8 -23.09 40.04 -21.69
CA LEU A 8 -22.96 38.86 -20.84
C LEU A 8 -23.85 37.74 -21.36
N GLY A 9 -23.41 37.14 -22.47
CA GLY A 9 -23.85 35.81 -22.86
C GLY A 9 -23.67 34.87 -21.67
N ASN A 10 -24.75 34.22 -21.28
CA ASN A 10 -24.91 33.26 -20.18
C ASN A 10 -23.62 32.47 -19.90
N LYS A 11 -22.78 33.00 -19.01
CA LYS A 11 -21.61 32.27 -18.55
C LYS A 11 -22.11 31.35 -17.45
N GLU A 12 -22.59 30.18 -17.85
CA GLU A 12 -22.87 29.08 -16.93
C GLU A 12 -21.62 28.91 -16.04
N ILE A 13 -21.74 29.28 -14.76
CA ILE A 13 -20.70 29.01 -13.79
C ILE A 13 -20.77 27.52 -13.55
N ARG A 14 -20.06 26.74 -14.38
CA ARG A 14 -19.78 25.35 -14.09
C ARG A 14 -18.87 25.35 -12.87
N LEU A 15 -19.46 25.22 -11.68
CA LEU A 15 -18.74 24.76 -10.50
C LEU A 15 -18.29 23.33 -10.78
N THR A 16 -17.19 23.19 -11.50
CA THR A 16 -16.41 21.97 -11.42
C THR A 16 -15.75 22.03 -10.06
N THR A 17 -16.29 21.32 -9.07
CA THR A 17 -15.53 21.03 -7.85
C THR A 17 -14.28 20.29 -8.31
N VAL A 18 -13.16 21.00 -8.36
CA VAL A 18 -11.84 20.38 -8.52
C VAL A 18 -11.58 19.73 -7.18
N ILE A 19 -11.99 18.47 -7.06
CA ILE A 19 -11.61 17.62 -5.94
C ILE A 19 -10.12 17.38 -6.14
N ASP A 20 -9.27 17.92 -5.27
CA ASP A 20 -7.85 17.58 -5.29
C ASP A 20 -7.72 16.05 -5.24
N PRO A 21 -6.98 15.42 -6.17
CA PRO A 21 -6.89 13.98 -6.20
C PRO A 21 -6.23 13.49 -4.90
N GLU A 22 -6.93 12.67 -4.13
CA GLU A 22 -6.39 12.03 -2.93
C GLU A 22 -5.63 10.76 -3.31
N GLY A 23 -4.51 10.50 -2.64
CA GLY A 23 -3.87 9.18 -2.66
C GLY A 23 -4.62 8.22 -1.73
N TYR A 24 -4.44 6.91 -1.92
CA TYR A 24 -5.00 5.92 -1.00
C TYR A 24 -4.11 4.71 -0.80
N VAL A 25 -4.27 4.08 0.36
CA VAL A 25 -3.57 2.87 0.77
C VAL A 25 -4.49 1.65 0.65
N TYR A 26 -4.00 0.59 0.02
CA TYR A 26 -4.79 -0.61 -0.23
C TYR A 26 -3.97 -1.91 -0.17
N GLU A 27 -4.66 -3.02 0.05
CA GLU A 27 -4.17 -4.38 -0.20
C GLU A 27 -4.81 -4.91 -1.48
N LYS A 28 -4.03 -5.61 -2.30
CA LYS A 28 -4.56 -6.35 -3.45
C LYS A 28 -4.93 -7.77 -3.05
N ASP A 29 -6.21 -8.12 -3.20
CA ASP A 29 -6.73 -9.47 -2.99
C ASP A 29 -7.31 -10.00 -4.32
N GLY A 30 -6.46 -10.70 -5.08
CA GLY A 30 -6.76 -11.10 -6.45
C GLY A 30 -6.96 -9.89 -7.36
N ASN A 31 -8.18 -9.70 -7.86
CA ASN A 31 -8.58 -8.57 -8.72
C ASN A 31 -9.25 -7.43 -7.94
N ARG A 32 -9.32 -7.52 -6.60
CA ARG A 32 -9.97 -6.53 -5.75
C ARG A 32 -8.93 -5.72 -5.00
N GLU A 33 -9.23 -4.44 -4.79
CA GLU A 33 -8.46 -3.57 -3.89
C GLU A 33 -9.26 -3.37 -2.61
N ILE A 34 -8.65 -3.69 -1.47
CA ILE A 34 -9.23 -3.51 -0.14
C ILE A 34 -8.55 -2.30 0.48
N ARG A 35 -9.33 -1.30 0.89
CA ARG A 35 -8.80 -0.07 1.50
C ARG A 35 -8.27 -0.33 2.90
N ILE A 36 -7.15 0.29 3.24
CA ILE A 36 -6.49 0.13 4.54
C ILE A 36 -6.66 1.42 5.35
N PRO A 37 -7.62 1.48 6.29
CA PRO A 37 -7.72 2.57 7.24
C PRO A 37 -6.65 2.46 8.33
N GLY A 38 -6.28 3.59 8.94
CA GLY A 38 -5.30 3.63 10.03
C GLY A 38 -3.85 3.34 9.62
N ALA A 39 -3.53 3.36 8.32
CA ALA A 39 -2.16 3.31 7.85
C ALA A 39 -1.46 4.65 8.14
N VAL A 40 -0.22 4.60 8.59
CA VAL A 40 0.61 5.77 8.89
C VAL A 40 1.47 6.07 7.67
N ILE A 41 1.36 7.28 7.13
CA ILE A 41 2.10 7.75 5.96
C ILE A 41 3.01 8.89 6.38
N SER A 42 4.31 8.65 6.25
CA SER A 42 5.35 9.64 6.50
C SER A 42 5.90 10.14 5.17
N LEU A 43 5.85 11.44 4.95
CA LEU A 43 6.45 12.08 3.79
C LEU A 43 7.85 12.59 4.15
N PHE A 44 8.83 12.30 3.30
CA PHE A 44 10.20 12.77 3.46
C PHE A 44 10.58 13.65 2.28
N LYS A 45 11.30 14.75 2.56
CA LYS A 45 11.83 15.68 1.56
C LYS A 45 13.35 15.54 1.50
N LEU A 46 13.90 15.61 0.29
CA LEU A 46 15.34 15.71 0.09
C LEU A 46 15.85 17.08 0.56
N ASN A 47 16.71 17.07 1.56
CA ASN A 47 17.48 18.23 1.95
C ASN A 47 18.65 18.43 0.97
N GLN A 48 18.63 19.53 0.20
CA GLN A 48 19.63 19.78 -0.83
C GLN A 48 21.04 20.04 -0.27
N GLY A 49 21.15 20.47 0.99
CA GLY A 49 22.42 20.71 1.67
C GLY A 49 23.08 19.43 2.18
N THR A 50 22.32 18.60 2.89
CA THR A 50 22.83 17.33 3.47
C THR A 50 22.81 16.17 2.48
N LYS A 51 22.07 16.29 1.37
CA LYS A 51 21.76 15.20 0.42
C LYS A 51 21.07 14.00 1.07
N GLN A 52 20.42 14.22 2.21
CA GLN A 52 19.66 13.21 2.94
C GLN A 52 18.17 13.54 2.88
N TYR A 53 17.36 12.51 3.02
CA TYR A 53 15.92 12.69 3.15
C TYR A 53 15.55 12.85 4.62
N GLU A 54 14.82 13.90 4.90
CA GLU A 54 14.38 14.29 6.24
C GLU A 54 12.85 14.35 6.25
N LEU A 55 12.24 14.18 7.42
CA LEU A 55 10.78 14.25 7.55
C LEU A 55 10.32 15.65 7.10
N TRP A 56 9.38 15.70 6.16
CA TRP A 56 8.92 16.98 5.64
C TRP A 56 8.19 17.79 6.73
N PRO A 57 8.58 19.06 6.99
CA PRO A 57 8.01 19.88 8.07
C PRO A 57 6.61 20.39 7.69
N ALA A 58 5.62 19.51 7.78
CA ALA A 58 4.24 19.80 7.39
C ALA A 58 3.57 20.89 8.24
N GLU A 59 4.01 21.08 9.49
CA GLU A 59 3.47 22.10 10.40
C GLU A 59 3.62 23.52 9.83
N GLU A 60 4.71 23.79 9.10
CA GLU A 60 4.94 25.07 8.41
C GLU A 60 3.87 25.37 7.34
N TYR A 61 3.19 24.33 6.85
CA TYR A 61 2.16 24.36 5.82
C TYR A 61 0.77 24.04 6.38
N GLN A 62 0.59 24.13 7.70
CA GLN A 62 -0.67 23.81 8.39
C GLN A 62 -1.19 22.39 8.09
N GLN A 63 -0.28 21.46 7.88
CA GLN A 63 -0.55 20.04 7.63
C GLN A 63 0.12 19.18 8.69
N GLU A 64 -0.30 17.93 8.78
CA GLU A 64 0.30 16.93 9.67
C GLU A 64 1.21 15.99 8.88
N ASN A 65 2.30 15.56 9.49
CA ASN A 65 3.18 14.51 8.97
C ASN A 65 3.85 13.82 10.17
N PRO A 66 3.61 12.51 10.39
CA PRO A 66 2.88 11.56 9.55
C PRO A 66 1.35 11.80 9.49
N GLN A 67 0.71 11.40 8.39
CA GLN A 67 -0.75 11.33 8.28
C GLN A 67 -1.26 9.93 8.55
N ILE A 68 -2.48 9.81 9.07
CA ILE A 68 -3.16 8.52 9.28
C ILE A 68 -4.31 8.42 8.29
N THR A 69 -4.42 7.30 7.57
CA THR A 69 -5.53 7.14 6.62
C THR A 69 -6.88 7.06 7.31
N ASP A 70 -7.87 7.67 6.67
CA ASP A 70 -9.26 7.63 7.08
C ASP A 70 -9.93 6.26 6.80
N VAL A 71 -11.24 6.18 7.02
CA VAL A 71 -12.03 4.96 6.74
C VAL A 71 -12.04 4.54 5.26
N ARG A 72 -11.71 5.46 4.34
CA ARG A 72 -11.59 5.22 2.90
C ARG A 72 -10.16 4.86 2.50
N GLY A 73 -9.22 4.86 3.44
CA GLY A 73 -7.81 4.60 3.21
C GLY A 73 -7.10 5.78 2.55
N THR A 74 -7.64 6.99 2.59
CA THR A 74 -7.11 8.14 1.83
C THR A 74 -6.12 8.99 2.63
N TYR A 75 -5.26 9.71 1.92
CA TYR A 75 -4.33 10.71 2.45
C TYR A 75 -4.06 11.78 1.39
N SER A 76 -3.58 12.96 1.81
CA SER A 76 -3.27 14.05 0.88
C SER A 76 -2.18 14.96 1.43
N PHE A 77 -1.14 15.19 0.64
CA PHE A 77 -0.09 16.17 0.96
C PHE A 77 -0.04 17.25 -0.12
N LEU A 78 -0.13 18.50 0.32
CA LEU A 78 0.14 19.67 -0.51
C LEU A 78 1.55 20.17 -0.16
N VAL A 79 2.50 19.89 -1.04
CA VAL A 79 3.91 20.23 -0.82
C VAL A 79 4.43 21.20 -1.88
N PRO A 80 5.44 22.03 -1.55
CA PRO A 80 6.15 22.80 -2.55
C PRO A 80 6.98 21.88 -3.45
N GLU A 81 7.49 22.44 -4.54
CA GLU A 81 8.40 21.72 -5.43
C GLU A 81 9.60 21.11 -4.71
N GLY A 82 10.06 19.96 -5.20
CA GLY A 82 11.20 19.26 -4.63
C GLY A 82 11.17 17.76 -4.87
N TYR A 83 12.11 17.06 -4.22
CA TYR A 83 12.22 15.62 -4.29
C TYR A 83 11.73 15.00 -3.00
N TYR A 84 10.83 14.04 -3.11
CA TYR A 84 10.17 13.42 -1.98
C TYR A 84 10.12 11.91 -2.12
N TYR A 85 9.98 11.20 -1.00
CA TYR A 85 9.50 9.82 -1.01
C TYR A 85 8.51 9.61 0.14
N LEU A 86 7.68 8.58 -0.01
CA LEU A 86 6.68 8.19 0.97
C LEU A 86 7.12 6.91 1.68
N LYS A 87 6.93 6.87 2.99
CA LYS A 87 7.02 5.66 3.78
C LYS A 87 5.66 5.36 4.39
N THR A 88 5.21 4.11 4.29
CA THR A 88 3.90 3.72 4.83
C THR A 88 4.00 2.49 5.71
N GLU A 89 3.35 2.57 6.87
CA GLU A 89 3.34 1.51 7.87
C GLU A 89 1.90 1.23 8.31
N ALA A 90 1.52 -0.04 8.39
CA ALA A 90 0.22 -0.46 8.90
C ALA A 90 0.34 -1.79 9.66
N PRO A 91 -0.42 -2.00 10.76
CA PRO A 91 -0.42 -3.28 11.49
C PRO A 91 -0.77 -4.46 10.57
N GLY A 92 0.05 -5.52 10.61
CA GLY A 92 -0.15 -6.72 9.78
C GLY A 92 0.44 -6.64 8.36
N TYR A 93 0.96 -5.47 7.96
CA TYR A 93 1.54 -5.23 6.64
C TYR A 93 3.06 -5.05 6.71
N LEU A 94 3.75 -5.36 5.61
CA LEU A 94 5.15 -5.01 5.42
C LEU A 94 5.26 -3.49 5.26
N VAL A 95 6.34 -2.91 5.79
CA VAL A 95 6.65 -1.50 5.59
C VAL A 95 6.85 -1.26 4.10
N TYR A 96 6.19 -0.22 3.59
CA TYR A 96 6.37 0.24 2.23
C TYR A 96 7.32 1.43 2.22
N ASP A 97 8.45 1.27 1.54
CA ASP A 97 9.38 2.37 1.23
C ASP A 97 9.23 2.72 -0.26
N GLY A 98 8.67 3.90 -0.52
CA GLY A 98 8.45 4.41 -1.86
C GLY A 98 9.75 4.82 -2.54
N LYS A 99 9.73 4.81 -3.88
CA LYS A 99 10.83 5.38 -4.67
C LYS A 99 10.75 6.91 -4.60
N PRO A 100 11.90 7.61 -4.57
CA PRO A 100 11.89 9.06 -4.70
C PRO A 100 11.25 9.54 -6.01
N PHE A 101 10.52 10.64 -5.93
CA PHE A 101 9.86 11.30 -7.05
C PHE A 101 9.99 12.82 -6.94
N GLU A 102 9.91 13.49 -8.09
CA GLU A 102 9.93 14.96 -8.19
C GLU A 102 8.49 15.48 -8.18
N VAL A 103 8.22 16.48 -7.34
CA VAL A 103 6.98 17.25 -7.33
C VAL A 103 7.26 18.59 -8.00
N LYS A 104 6.45 18.93 -8.99
CA LYS A 104 6.48 20.21 -9.71
C LYS A 104 5.38 21.14 -9.21
N GLU A 105 5.57 22.43 -9.39
CA GLU A 105 4.65 23.48 -8.94
C GLU A 105 3.19 23.18 -9.36
N GLY A 106 2.26 23.34 -8.41
CA GLY A 106 0.82 23.15 -8.62
C GLY A 106 0.33 21.70 -8.64
N SER A 107 1.17 20.71 -8.32
CA SER A 107 0.78 19.30 -8.23
C SER A 107 0.82 18.79 -6.79
N GLY A 108 -0.31 18.34 -6.25
CA GLY A 108 -0.37 17.63 -4.96
C GLY A 108 0.17 16.19 -5.07
N ILE A 109 0.46 15.56 -3.93
CA ILE A 109 0.89 14.15 -3.88
C ILE A 109 -0.33 13.24 -3.75
N HIS A 110 -0.59 12.43 -4.77
CA HIS A 110 -1.79 11.58 -4.88
C HIS A 110 -1.47 10.12 -5.26
N ILE A 111 -0.40 9.57 -4.70
CA ILE A 111 0.11 8.25 -5.08
C ILE A 111 -0.74 7.14 -4.41
N ASN A 112 -1.10 6.10 -5.15
CA ASN A 112 -1.77 4.94 -4.57
C ASN A 112 -0.72 3.94 -4.07
N ILE A 113 -0.84 3.52 -2.82
CA ILE A 113 0.15 2.68 -2.13
C ILE A 113 -0.43 1.29 -1.91
N GLU A 114 0.17 0.29 -2.56
CA GLU A 114 -0.14 -1.12 -2.31
C GLU A 114 0.70 -1.65 -1.15
N LEU A 115 0.05 -2.07 -0.06
CA LEU A 115 0.70 -2.77 1.04
C LEU A 115 0.56 -4.28 0.88
N LYS A 116 1.64 -4.99 1.22
CA LYS A 116 1.67 -6.46 1.22
C LYS A 116 1.55 -6.99 2.64
N THR A 117 0.71 -7.99 2.86
CA THR A 117 0.54 -8.61 4.18
C THR A 117 1.79 -9.41 4.59
N LYS A 118 2.19 -9.32 5.88
CA LYS A 118 3.33 -10.08 6.40
C LYS A 118 3.13 -11.60 6.29
N TYR A 119 1.88 -12.04 6.49
CA TYR A 119 1.50 -13.45 6.50
C TYR A 119 0.82 -13.92 5.21
N GLY A 120 1.00 -13.20 4.09
CA GLY A 120 0.37 -13.55 2.81
C GLY A 120 0.70 -14.96 2.31
N TRP A 121 1.85 -15.52 2.70
CA TRP A 121 2.23 -16.90 2.39
C TRP A 121 1.30 -17.96 3.03
N LEU A 122 0.63 -17.64 4.15
CA LEU A 122 -0.38 -18.52 4.75
C LEU A 122 -1.62 -18.63 3.85
N LYS A 123 -1.93 -17.63 3.02
CA LYS A 123 -3.03 -17.71 2.04
C LYS A 123 -2.81 -18.79 0.97
N ILE A 124 -1.57 -19.25 0.79
CA ILE A 124 -1.21 -20.31 -0.19
C ILE A 124 -1.55 -21.71 0.35
N LEU A 125 -1.74 -21.84 1.67
CA LEU A 125 -2.08 -23.10 2.32
C LEU A 125 -3.59 -23.39 2.25
N ASP A 126 -4.10 -23.54 1.03
CA ASP A 126 -5.49 -23.96 0.79
C ASP A 126 -5.72 -25.41 1.28
N TRP A 127 -6.97 -25.79 1.53
CA TRP A 127 -7.38 -27.15 1.91
C TRP A 127 -6.78 -28.23 1.01
N LYS A 128 -6.68 -27.94 -0.30
CA LYS A 128 -6.05 -28.84 -1.28
C LYS A 128 -4.57 -29.06 -1.00
N THR A 129 -3.85 -28.00 -0.63
CA THR A 129 -2.43 -28.04 -0.25
C THR A 129 -2.25 -28.85 1.04
N ILE A 130 -3.13 -28.64 2.03
CA ILE A 130 -3.14 -29.42 3.28
C ILE A 130 -3.37 -30.92 3.00
N LEU A 131 -4.35 -31.24 2.15
CA LEU A 131 -4.63 -32.62 1.75
C LEU A 131 -3.43 -33.26 1.04
N LEU A 132 -2.77 -32.54 0.13
CA LEU A 132 -1.59 -33.03 -0.57
C LEU A 132 -0.42 -33.28 0.39
N ILE A 133 -0.18 -32.37 1.34
CA ILE A 133 0.81 -32.57 2.42
C ILE A 133 0.46 -33.81 3.26
N ALA A 134 -0.81 -34.00 3.61
CA ALA A 134 -1.25 -35.17 4.37
C ALA A 134 -1.02 -36.49 3.60
N VAL A 135 -1.29 -36.52 2.29
CA VAL A 135 -1.01 -37.68 1.43
C VAL A 135 0.49 -37.96 1.37
N ILE A 136 1.34 -36.94 1.20
CA ILE A 136 2.80 -37.09 1.20
C ILE A 136 3.29 -37.65 2.54
N ILE A 137 2.78 -37.14 3.67
CA ILE A 137 3.12 -37.65 5.00
C ILE A 137 2.71 -39.13 5.14
N LEU A 138 1.53 -39.50 4.65
CA LEU A 138 1.04 -40.89 4.70
C LEU A 138 1.89 -41.82 3.84
N LEU A 139 2.30 -41.37 2.64
CA LEU A 139 3.22 -42.10 1.77
C LEU A 139 4.61 -42.26 2.40
N LEU A 140 5.17 -41.20 2.99
CA LEU A 140 6.44 -41.26 3.71
C LEU A 140 6.33 -42.21 4.91
N TYR A 141 5.26 -42.11 5.70
CA TYR A 141 4.99 -43.03 6.80
C TYR A 141 4.96 -44.49 6.32
N ASN A 142 4.24 -44.75 5.22
CA ASN A 142 4.18 -46.09 4.65
C ASN A 142 5.55 -46.57 4.16
N PHE A 143 6.30 -45.72 3.45
CA PHE A 143 7.64 -46.01 2.95
C PHE A 143 8.64 -46.32 4.09
N PHE A 144 8.66 -45.50 5.15
CA PHE A 144 9.52 -45.75 6.31
C PHE A 144 9.11 -47.00 7.07
N ARG A 145 7.80 -47.25 7.22
CA ARG A 145 7.28 -48.48 7.84
C ARG A 145 7.70 -49.72 7.05
N ASP A 146 7.64 -49.67 5.73
CA ASP A 146 8.01 -50.80 4.86
C ASP A 146 9.51 -51.08 4.91
N LYS A 147 10.35 -50.04 4.78
CA LYS A 147 11.80 -50.14 4.92
C LYS A 147 12.24 -50.72 6.27
N MET A 148 11.53 -50.39 7.36
CA MET A 148 11.77 -50.97 8.68
C MET A 148 11.41 -52.46 8.74
N ARG A 149 10.33 -52.89 8.06
CA ARG A 149 9.93 -54.30 7.99
C ARG A 149 10.97 -55.16 7.26
N GLU A 150 11.53 -54.67 6.15
CA GLU A 150 12.58 -55.40 5.42
C GLU A 150 13.84 -55.60 6.26
N ARG A 151 14.29 -54.55 6.96
CA ARG A 151 15.46 -54.63 7.85
C ARG A 151 15.29 -55.64 8.99
N MET A 152 14.08 -55.75 9.54
CA MET A 152 13.78 -56.73 10.59
C MET A 152 13.76 -58.18 10.08
N LYS A 153 13.36 -58.41 8.82
CA LYS A 153 13.41 -59.75 8.21
C LYS A 153 14.84 -60.21 7.93
N ILE A 154 15.69 -59.31 7.43
CA ILE A 154 17.11 -59.60 7.16
C ILE A 154 17.88 -59.93 8.44
N LYS A 155 17.55 -59.29 9.58
CA LYS A 155 18.22 -59.54 10.85
C LYS A 155 17.83 -60.86 11.53
N ASN A 156 16.69 -61.44 11.15
CA ASN A 156 16.13 -62.68 11.72
C ASN A 156 16.34 -63.92 10.82
N THR A 157 17.09 -63.77 9.72
CA THR A 157 17.54 -64.86 8.84
C THR A 157 19.04 -65.03 9.02
#